data_AF-A0A5A9FE54-F1
#
_entry.id   AF-A0A5A9FE54-F1
#
_cell.length_a   1.000
_cell.length_b   1.000
_cell.length_c   1.000
_cell.angle_alpha   90.00
_cell.angle_beta   90.00
_cell.angle_gamma   90.00
#
_symmetry.space_group_name_H-M   'P 1'
#
loop_
_entity.id
_entity.type
_entity.pdbx_description
1 polymer ?
#
loop_
_entity_poly.entity_id
_entity_poly.type
_entity_poly.pdbx_seq_one_letter_code
_entity_poly.pdbx_strand_id
1 'polypeptide(L)' 'MNSDKQKADQSGNDLVTKGAFALYHAENAHRVAEFKKSKNAEAAIAADFDAYRSRYLRKFKDVFDSLSEQGLTVTRAV' A
#
# COMPACT_ATOMS: atom_id res chain seq x y z
N MET A 1 -0.89 29.85 5.20
CA MET A 1 -1.18 28.58 5.92
C MET A 1 -1.96 27.71 4.96
N ASN A 2 -1.38 26.65 4.37
CA ASN A 2 -2.09 25.54 3.69
C ASN A 2 -1.14 24.56 2.97
N SER A 3 0.13 24.93 2.76
CA SER A 3 1.11 24.08 2.07
C SER A 3 1.49 22.83 2.87
N ASP A 4 1.59 22.95 4.19
CA ASP A 4 2.00 21.83 5.07
C ASP A 4 0.92 20.75 5.18
N LYS A 5 -0.36 21.15 5.16
CA LYS A 5 -1.49 20.22 5.23
C LYS A 5 -1.62 19.41 3.93
N GLN A 6 -1.51 20.06 2.77
CA GLN A 6 -1.51 19.38 1.46
C GLN A 6 -0.34 18.39 1.30
N LYS A 7 0.85 18.73 1.82
CA LYS A 7 2.02 17.85 1.77
C LYS A 7 1.87 16.64 2.70
N ALA A 8 1.27 16.83 3.87
CA ALA A 8 0.90 15.74 4.78
C ALA A 8 -0.16 14.82 4.16
N ASP A 9 -1.18 15.38 3.51
CA ASP A 9 -2.24 14.61 2.86
C ASP A 9 -1.72 13.79 1.67
N GLN A 10 -0.81 14.35 0.86
CA GLN A 10 -0.15 13.62 -0.23
C GLN A 10 0.79 12.51 0.27
N SER A 11 1.56 12.77 1.33
CA SER A 11 2.48 11.76 1.90
C SER A 11 1.74 10.63 2.61
N GLY A 12 0.63 10.93 3.30
CA GLY A 12 -0.27 9.92 3.86
C GLY A 12 -0.90 9.04 2.78
N ASN A 13 -1.33 9.64 1.65
CA ASN A 13 -1.91 8.90 0.54
C ASN A 13 -0.89 8.01 -0.19
N ASP A 14 0.37 8.47 -0.28
CA ASP A 14 1.49 7.68 -0.81
C ASP A 14 1.86 6.51 0.12
N LEU A 15 1.88 6.73 1.44
CA LEU A 15 2.10 5.66 2.43
C LEU A 15 0.99 4.61 2.40
N VAL A 16 -0.27 5.03 2.34
CA VAL A 16 -1.41 4.10 2.24
C VAL A 16 -1.34 3.29 0.96
N THR A 17 -0.99 3.92 -0.17
CA THR A 17 -0.88 3.22 -1.46
C THR A 17 0.28 2.22 -1.46
N LYS A 18 1.45 2.61 -0.98
CA LYS A 18 2.62 1.71 -0.88
C LYS A 18 2.40 0.59 0.12
N GLY A 19 1.77 0.89 1.25
CA GLY A 19 1.38 -0.08 2.27
C GLY A 19 0.37 -1.09 1.75
N ALA A 20 -0.63 -0.64 1.00
CA ALA A 20 -1.60 -1.53 0.34
C ALA A 20 -0.94 -2.47 -0.66
N PHE A 21 0.02 -1.98 -1.45
CA PHE A 21 0.78 -2.82 -2.38
C PHE A 21 1.65 -3.84 -1.65
N ALA A 22 2.34 -3.44 -0.58
CA ALA A 22 3.12 -4.34 0.26
C ALA A 22 2.24 -5.41 0.94
N LEU A 23 1.06 -5.02 1.42
CA LEU A 23 0.08 -5.95 2.00
C LEU A 23 -0.40 -6.96 0.96
N TYR A 24 -0.69 -6.52 -0.26
CA TYR A 24 -1.01 -7.41 -1.37
C TYR A 24 0.13 -8.42 -1.62
N HIS A 25 1.39 -7.96 -1.66
CA HIS A 25 2.54 -8.86 -1.81
C HIS A 25 2.63 -9.92 -0.72
N ALA A 26 2.43 -9.52 0.54
CA ALA A 26 2.51 -10.41 1.69
C ALA A 26 1.40 -11.48 1.67
N GLU A 27 0.16 -11.09 1.35
CA GLU A 27 -0.99 -12.00 1.37
C GLU A 27 -1.10 -12.90 0.13
N ASN A 28 -0.45 -12.52 -0.97
CA ASN A 28 -0.54 -13.21 -2.25
C ASN A 28 0.80 -13.80 -2.71
N ALA A 29 1.64 -14.21 -1.75
CA ALA A 29 3.01 -14.70 -2.02
C ALA A 29 3.08 -15.75 -3.14
N HIS A 30 2.13 -16.69 -3.20
CA HIS A 30 2.04 -17.68 -4.27
C HIS A 30 1.80 -17.03 -5.65
N ARG A 31 0.82 -16.15 -5.79
CA ARG A 31 0.54 -15.46 -7.07
C ARG A 31 1.69 -14.58 -7.50
N VAL A 32 2.30 -13.84 -6.55
CA VAL A 32 3.50 -13.04 -6.81
C VAL A 32 4.65 -13.91 -7.29
N ALA A 33 4.86 -15.09 -6.70
CA ALA A 33 5.87 -16.03 -7.16
C ALA A 33 5.60 -16.54 -8.59
N GLU A 34 4.34 -16.75 -8.97
CA GLU A 34 3.98 -17.07 -10.36
C GLU A 34 4.27 -15.92 -11.31
N PHE A 35 3.90 -14.68 -10.97
CA PHE A 35 4.19 -13.51 -11.81
C PHE A 35 5.68 -13.26 -12.00
N LYS A 36 6.51 -13.57 -10.99
CA LYS A 36 7.97 -13.50 -11.05
C LYS A 36 8.60 -14.39 -12.12
N LYS A 37 7.87 -15.37 -12.65
CA LYS A 37 8.32 -16.22 -13.77
C LYS A 37 8.13 -15.55 -15.14
N SER A 38 7.34 -14.48 -15.21
CA SER A 38 7.07 -13.77 -16.46
C SER A 38 8.20 -12.81 -16.85
N LYS A 39 8.27 -12.43 -18.13
CA LYS A 39 9.29 -11.49 -18.64
C LYS A 39 9.16 -10.08 -18.06
N ASN A 40 7.96 -9.70 -17.58
CA ASN A 40 7.70 -8.40 -16.98
C ASN A 40 6.91 -8.58 -15.67
N ALA A 41 7.58 -9.19 -14.70
CA ALA A 41 7.00 -9.53 -13.41
C ALA A 41 6.37 -8.34 -12.70
N GLU A 42 7.08 -7.21 -12.62
CA GLU A 42 6.60 -6.02 -11.92
C GLU A 42 5.32 -5.45 -12.54
N ALA A 43 5.23 -5.39 -13.88
CA ALA A 43 4.00 -4.94 -14.53
C ALA A 43 2.83 -5.91 -14.32
N ALA A 44 3.09 -7.23 -14.35
CA ALA A 44 2.06 -8.23 -14.10
C ALA A 44 1.53 -8.18 -12.66
N ILE A 45 2.42 -8.01 -11.69
CA ILE A 45 2.08 -7.85 -10.27
C ILE A 45 1.29 -6.55 -10.05
N ALA A 46 1.74 -5.44 -10.66
CA ALA A 46 1.05 -4.16 -10.55
C ALA A 46 -0.35 -4.20 -11.18
N ALA A 47 -0.50 -4.84 -12.35
CA ALA A 47 -1.79 -5.02 -13.00
C ALA A 47 -2.74 -5.89 -12.16
N ASP A 48 -2.23 -6.97 -11.56
CA ASP A 48 -3.03 -7.81 -10.67
C ASP A 48 -3.45 -7.06 -9.40
N PHE A 49 -2.53 -6.30 -8.81
CA PHE A 49 -2.85 -5.43 -7.68
C PHE A 49 -3.95 -4.43 -8.06
N ASP A 50 -3.89 -3.82 -9.24
CA ASP A 50 -4.90 -2.81 -9.65
C ASP A 50 -6.32 -3.40 -9.67
N ALA A 51 -6.47 -4.67 -10.06
CA ALA A 51 -7.74 -5.40 -10.01
C ALA A 51 -8.32 -5.55 -8.58
N TYR A 52 -7.47 -5.54 -7.55
CA TYR A 52 -7.87 -5.64 -6.14
C TYR A 52 -7.58 -4.37 -5.34
N ARG A 53 -7.18 -3.28 -5.99
CA ARG A 53 -6.60 -2.09 -5.36
C ARG A 53 -7.50 -1.51 -4.29
N SER A 54 -8.78 -1.33 -4.60
CA SER A 54 -9.77 -0.79 -3.65
C SER A 54 -9.87 -1.61 -2.36
N ARG A 55 -9.73 -2.94 -2.44
CA ARG A 55 -9.77 -3.84 -1.29
C ARG A 55 -8.54 -3.64 -0.40
N TYR A 56 -7.35 -3.62 -0.99
CA TYR A 56 -6.10 -3.48 -0.24
C TYR A 56 -5.89 -2.06 0.29
N LEU A 57 -6.33 -1.02 -0.45
CA LEU A 57 -6.35 0.35 0.04
C LEU A 57 -7.21 0.48 1.29
N ARG A 58 -8.45 -0.05 1.27
CA ARG A 58 -9.32 -0.05 2.44
C ARG A 58 -8.68 -0.81 3.61
N LYS A 59 -8.25 -2.05 3.36
CA LYS A 59 -7.67 -2.89 4.41
C LYS A 59 -6.44 -2.27 5.07
N PHE A 60 -5.53 -1.67 4.28
CA PHE A 60 -4.37 -0.99 4.85
C PHE A 60 -4.76 0.30 5.56
N LYS A 61 -5.73 1.05 5.03
CA LYS A 61 -6.26 2.24 5.71
C LYS A 61 -6.86 1.89 7.07
N ASP A 62 -7.65 0.82 7.18
CA ASP A 62 -8.24 0.38 8.44
C ASP A 62 -7.14 0.05 9.48
N VAL A 63 -6.05 -0.59 9.05
CA VAL A 63 -4.88 -0.84 9.91
C VAL A 63 -4.20 0.47 10.31
N PHE A 64 -3.94 1.36 9.36
CA PHE A 64 -3.32 2.66 9.60
C PHE A 64 -4.13 3.50 10.59
N ASP A 65 -5.44 3.58 10.41
CA ASP A 65 -6.37 4.29 11.28
C ASP A 65 -6.36 3.66 12.69
N SER A 66 -6.42 2.32 12.78
CA SER A 66 -6.40 1.62 14.08
C SER A 66 -5.12 1.87 14.89
N LEU A 67 -3.99 2.06 14.22
CA LEU A 67 -2.72 2.42 14.86
C LEU A 67 -2.77 3.88 15.31
N SER A 68 -3.30 4.78 14.49
CA SER A 68 -3.49 6.19 14.85
C SER A 68 -4.42 6.37 16.06
N GLU A 69 -5.48 5.56 16.16
CA GLU A 69 -6.40 5.56 17.32
C GLU A 69 -5.70 5.13 18.61
N GLN A 70 -4.67 4.29 18.51
CA GLN A 70 -3.80 3.91 19.63
C GLN A 70 -2.71 4.95 19.93
N GLY A 71 -2.72 6.10 19.25
CA GLY A 71 -1.68 7.13 19.36
C GLY A 71 -0.36 6.75 18.69
N LEU A 72 -0.34 5.71 17.85
CA LEU A 72 0.85 5.27 17.13
C LEU A 72 0.92 5.94 15.76
N THR A 73 2.11 6.37 15.37
CA THR A 73 2.36 6.96 14.04
C THR A 73 3.08 5.95 13.16
N VAL A 74 2.53 5.69 11.96
CA VAL A 74 3.18 4.85 10.94
C VAL A 74 4.13 5.69 10.10
N THR A 75 5.39 5.26 10.02
CA THR A 75 6.42 5.91 9.20
C THR A 75 7.06 4.90 8.25
N ARG A 76 7.67 5.39 7.17
CA ARG A 76 8.49 4.55 6.29
C ARG A 76 9.82 4.27 6.98
N ALA A 77 10.15 3.00 7.16
CA ALA A 77 11.48 2.60 7.61
C ALA A 77 12.54 3.01 6.57
N VAL A 78 13.64 3.58 7.07
CA VAL A 78 14.82 4.02 6.31
C VAL A 78 15.88 2.94 6.26
#